data_AF-A0A0G1FBI5-F1
#
_entry.id   AF-A0A0G1FBI5-F1
#
_cell.length_a   1.000
_cell.length_b   1.000
_cell.length_c   1.000
_cell.angle_alpha   90.00
_cell.angle_beta   90.00
_cell.angle_gamma   90.00
#
_symmetry.space_group_name_H-M   'P 1'
#
loop_
_entity.id
_entity.type
_entity.pdbx_description
1 polymer ?
#
loop_
_entity_poly.entity_id
_entity_poly.type
_entity_poly.pdbx_seq_one_letter_code
_entity_poly.pdbx_strand_id
1 'polypeptide(L)'
;MADDRGYQAVVEKIISDGTHGPYAVARSEKLGSITFSLNGNVWEERDWPEPGTYVMLFQVRKKRAGWRAQHGRFFEPSDDRQPATE
;
A
#
# COMPACT_ATOMS: atom_id res chain seq x y z
N MET A 1 16.93 -9.42 4.61
CA MET A 1 16.39 -9.74 3.28
C MET A 1 15.01 -9.12 3.25
N ALA A 2 14.80 -8.06 2.45
CA ALA A 2 13.47 -7.48 2.32
C ALA A 2 12.61 -8.51 1.58
N ASP A 3 11.44 -8.81 2.12
CA ASP A 3 10.48 -9.69 1.46
C ASP A 3 9.97 -8.93 0.22
N ASP A 4 10.31 -9.43 -0.98
CA ASP A 4 9.81 -8.90 -2.27
C ASP A 4 8.34 -9.26 -2.51
N ARG A 5 7.67 -9.84 -1.49
CA ARG A 5 6.24 -10.11 -1.53
C ARG A 5 5.45 -8.80 -1.47
N GLY A 6 4.65 -8.57 -2.50
CA GLY A 6 3.61 -7.56 -2.49
C GLY A 6 2.46 -7.96 -1.57
N TYR A 7 1.90 -6.98 -0.86
CA TYR A 7 0.73 -7.14 -0.03
C TYR A 7 -0.42 -6.33 -0.63
N GLN A 8 -1.50 -7.03 -0.98
CA GLN A 8 -2.77 -6.40 -1.28
C GLN A 8 -3.33 -5.75 0.00
N ALA A 9 -3.78 -4.52 -0.14
CA ALA A 9 -4.40 -3.75 0.93
C ALA A 9 -5.49 -2.84 0.36
N VAL A 10 -6.49 -2.51 1.18
CA VAL A 10 -7.52 -1.51 0.86
C VAL A 10 -7.19 -0.20 1.54
N VAL A 11 -7.25 0.91 0.81
CA VAL A 11 -7.00 2.25 1.36
C VAL A 11 -8.15 2.62 2.29
N GLU A 12 -7.85 2.93 3.56
CA GLU A 12 -8.86 3.34 4.54
C GLU A 12 -8.97 4.87 4.61
N LYS A 13 -7.85 5.59 4.48
CA LYS A 13 -7.80 7.04 4.56
C LYS A 13 -6.56 7.63 3.90
N ILE A 14 -6.69 8.90 3.51
CA ILE A 14 -5.62 9.72 2.97
C ILE A 14 -5.44 10.92 3.90
N ILE A 15 -4.19 11.24 4.20
CA ILE A 15 -3.80 12.40 4.98
C ILE A 15 -2.96 13.27 4.05
N SER A 16 -3.55 14.36 3.55
CA SER A 16 -2.93 15.26 2.57
C SER A 16 -1.93 16.23 3.18
N ASP A 17 -2.06 16.54 4.47
CA ASP A 17 -1.32 17.57 5.20
C ASP A 17 -0.40 16.99 6.29
N GLY A 18 0.08 15.76 6.10
CA GLY A 18 1.00 15.12 7.03
C GLY A 18 2.30 15.91 7.22
N THR A 19 2.86 15.87 8.43
CA THR A 19 4.11 16.57 8.81
C THR A 19 5.30 16.28 7.88
N HIS A 20 5.31 15.11 7.23
CA HIS A 20 6.36 14.69 6.30
C HIS A 20 5.87 14.58 4.84
N GLY A 21 4.77 15.27 4.54
CA GLY A 21 4.06 15.18 3.26
C GLY A 21 2.88 14.21 3.30
N PRO A 22 2.18 14.10 2.16
CA PRO A 22 0.96 13.31 2.06
C PRO A 22 1.25 11.81 2.16
N TYR A 23 0.35 11.11 2.84
CA TYR A 23 0.44 9.67 3.04
C TYR A 23 -0.94 9.04 3.15
N ALA A 24 -1.01 7.75 2.83
CA ALA A 24 -2.21 6.95 2.96
C ALA A 24 -2.00 5.84 3.99
N VAL A 25 -3.12 5.43 4.59
CA VAL A 25 -3.20 4.27 5.46
C VAL A 25 -4.08 3.24 4.75
N ALA A 26 -3.53 2.06 4.54
CA ALA A 26 -4.22 0.93 3.95
C ALA A 26 -4.22 -0.25 4.92
N ARG A 27 -5.22 -1.12 4.79
CA ARG A 27 -5.37 -2.32 5.59
C ARG A 27 -5.19 -3.55 4.73
N SER A 28 -4.22 -4.37 5.10
CA SER A 28 -4.00 -5.71 4.54
C SER A 28 -4.56 -6.75 5.51
N GLU A 29 -5.20 -7.80 4.99
CA GLU A 29 -5.66 -8.92 5.80
C GLU A 29 -4.52 -9.65 6.51
N LYS A 30 -3.33 -9.70 5.87
CA LYS A 30 -2.17 -10.44 6.39
C LYS A 30 -1.37 -9.65 7.42
N LEU A 31 -1.19 -8.34 7.22
CA LEU A 31 -0.31 -7.50 8.05
C LEU A 31 -1.04 -6.49 8.94
N GLY A 32 -2.34 -6.30 8.73
CA GLY A 32 -3.10 -5.22 9.34
C GLY A 32 -2.83 -3.87 8.68
N SER A 33 -2.72 -2.82 9.48
CA SER A 33 -2.53 -1.45 8.97
C SER A 33 -1.10 -1.22 8.45
N ILE A 34 -1.00 -0.71 7.23
CA ILE A 34 0.22 -0.34 6.53
C ILE A 34 0.12 1.12 6.09
N THR A 35 1.15 1.89 6.37
CA THR A 35 1.26 3.29 5.94
C THR A 35 2.22 3.42 4.76
N PHE A 36 1.91 4.29 3.79
CA PHE A 36 2.80 4.59 2.68
C PHE A 36 2.67 6.05 2.26
N SER A 37 3.75 6.64 1.73
CA SER A 37 3.73 8.03 1.26
C SER A 37 3.15 8.10 -0.14
N LEU A 38 2.45 9.20 -0.44
CA LEU A 38 1.90 9.48 -1.77
C LEU A 38 2.85 10.32 -2.64
N ASN A 39 4.12 10.38 -2.27
CA ASN A 39 5.16 11.00 -3.09
C ASN A 39 5.66 10.04 -4.17
N GLY A 40 6.21 10.57 -5.27
CA GLY A 40 6.68 9.76 -6.40
C GLY A 40 7.85 8.81 -6.12
N ASN A 41 8.43 8.84 -4.91
CA ASN A 41 9.48 7.91 -4.50
C ASN A 41 8.91 6.61 -3.91
N VAL A 42 7.67 6.64 -3.42
CA VAL A 42 6.99 5.50 -2.79
C VAL A 42 5.76 5.10 -3.57
N TRP A 43 5.03 6.06 -4.12
CA TRP A 43 3.84 5.84 -4.92
C TRP A 43 4.19 5.99 -6.40
N GLU A 44 3.96 4.94 -7.18
CA GLU A 44 4.40 4.86 -8.58
C GLU A 44 3.41 5.50 -9.55
N GLU A 45 2.18 5.75 -9.10
CA GLU A 45 1.10 6.27 -9.93
C GLU A 45 1.06 7.79 -9.89
N ARG A 46 0.53 8.38 -10.96
CA ARG A 46 0.33 9.83 -11.05
C ARG A 46 -0.78 10.31 -10.15
N ASP A 47 -1.86 9.54 -10.08
CA ASP A 47 -3.06 9.87 -9.33
C ASP A 47 -2.99 9.26 -7.93
N TRP A 48 -3.54 9.96 -6.94
CA TRP A 48 -3.64 9.40 -5.59
C TRP A 48 -4.77 8.38 -5.54
N PRO A 49 -4.61 7.30 -4.76
CA PRO A 49 -5.70 6.37 -4.53
C PRO A 49 -6.78 7.05 -3.68
N GLU A 50 -7.99 6.49 -3.68
CA GLU A 50 -9.12 6.95 -2.86
C GLU A 50 -9.40 5.96 -1.72
N PRO A 51 -10.10 6.36 -0.65
CA PRO A 51 -10.62 5.41 0.33
C PRO A 51 -11.50 4.35 -0.34
N GLY A 52 -11.26 3.08 -0.02
CA GLY A 52 -11.90 1.93 -0.65
C GLY A 52 -11.14 1.35 -1.85
N THR A 53 -10.13 2.05 -2.37
CA THR A 53 -9.32 1.54 -3.50
C THR A 53 -8.36 0.43 -3.04
N TYR A 54 -8.26 -0.62 -3.84
CA TYR A 54 -7.25 -1.67 -3.66
C TYR A 54 -5.90 -1.23 -4.22
N VAL A 55 -4.85 -1.48 -3.44
CA VAL A 55 -3.46 -1.16 -3.80
C VAL A 55 -2.54 -2.35 -3.51
N MET A 56 -1.43 -2.38 -4.22
CA MET A 56 -0.34 -3.33 -3.98
C MET A 56 0.82 -2.61 -3.30
N LEU A 57 1.27 -3.12 -2.15
CA LEU A 57 2.33 -2.52 -1.34
C LEU A 57 3.53 -3.46 -1.23
N PHE A 58 4.72 -2.95 -1.55
CA PHE A 58 5.95 -3.74 -1.60
C PHE A 58 7.02 -3.19 -0.64
N GLN A 59 8.03 -4.02 -0.39
CA GLN A 59 9.15 -3.70 0.50
C GLN A 59 8.68 -3.21 1.88
N VAL A 60 7.69 -3.91 2.44
CA VAL A 60 7.05 -3.52 3.70
C VAL A 60 8.00 -3.77 4.88
N ARG A 61 8.22 -2.76 5.71
CA ARG A 61 9.12 -2.81 6.87
C ARG A 61 8.39 -2.49 8.17
N LYS A 62 8.67 -3.24 9.24
CA LYS A 62 8.15 -2.92 10.57
C LYS A 62 8.90 -1.74 11.16
N LYS A 63 8.16 -0.74 11.64
CA LYS A 63 8.64 0.39 12.45
C LYS A 63 7.92 0.38 13.79
N ARG A 64 8.40 1.20 14.75
CA ARG A 64 7.78 1.34 16.08
C ARG A 64 6.29 1.71 16.00
N ALA A 65 5.91 2.54 15.02
CA ALA A 65 4.54 3.01 14.84
C ALA A 65 3.64 2.09 13.99
N GLY A 66 4.18 1.02 13.38
CA GLY A 66 3.41 0.16 12.48
C GLY A 66 4.20 -0.33 11.27
N TRP A 67 3.50 -0.90 10.30
CA TRP A 67 4.09 -1.31 9.03
C TRP A 67 4.17 -0.14 8.06
N ARG A 68 5.27 -0.03 7.32
CA ARG A 68 5.45 1.00 6.30
C ARG A 68 5.93 0.40 4.99
N ALA A 69 5.20 0.65 3.90
CA ALA A 69 5.63 0.27 2.57
C ALA A 69 6.64 1.29 2.02
N GLN A 70 7.57 0.83 1.18
CA GLN A 70 8.49 1.71 0.45
C GLN A 70 8.13 1.85 -1.03
N HIS A 71 7.24 1.01 -1.52
CA HIS A 71 6.72 1.03 -2.88
C HIS A 71 5.22 0.71 -2.85
N GLY A 72 4.46 1.34 -3.73
CA GLY A 72 3.03 1.17 -3.86
C GLY A 72 2.53 1.58 -5.23
N ARG A 73 1.54 0.84 -5.73
CA ARG A 73 0.84 1.13 -6.99
C ARG A 73 -0.62 0.68 -6.91
N PHE A 74 -1.42 1.02 -7.92
CA PHE A 74 -2.78 0.50 -8.01
C PHE A 74 -2.77 -1.02 -8.15
N PHE A 75 -3.78 -1.66 -7.57
CA PHE A 75 -4.02 -3.08 -7.83
C PHE A 75 -4.51 -3.24 -9.27
N GLU A 76 -3.81 -4.06 -10.05
CA GLU A 76 -4.17 -4.36 -11.43
C GLU A 76 -4.88 -5.72 -11.53
N PRO A 77 -5.72 -5.96 -12.55
CA PRO A 77 -6.33 -7.27 -12.77
C PRO A 77 -5.32 -8.42 -12.84
N SER A 78 -4.08 -8.16 -13.30
CA SER A 78 -2.99 -9.13 -13.33
C SER A 78 -2.52 -9.58 -11.93
N ASP A 79 -2.75 -8.75 -10.91
CA ASP A 79 -2.49 -9.07 -9.51
C ASP A 79 -3.56 -9.99 -8.91
N ASP A 80 -4.76 -10.02 -9.52
CA ASP A 80 -5.86 -10.93 -9.19
C ASP A 80 -5.62 -12.34 -9.73
N ARG A 81 -4.39 -12.85 -9.55
CA ARG A 81 -4.16 -14.29 -9.58
C ARG A 81 -4.70 -14.89 -8.29
N GLN A 82 -6.01 -14.91 -8.17
CA GLN A 82 -6.65 -16.00 -7.46
C GLN A 82 -6.23 -17.30 -8.17
N PRO A 83 -5.77 -18.34 -7.46
CA PRO A 83 -5.90 -19.67 -8.02
C PRO A 83 -7.40 -19.84 -8.30
N ALA A 84 -7.76 -19.97 -9.58
CA ALA A 84 -9.05 -20.48 -9.97
C ALA A 84 -9.24 -21.77 -9.18
N THR A 85 -10.08 -21.72 -8.15
CA THR A 85 -10.46 -22.90 -7.41
C THR A 85 -11.47 -23.60 -8.32
N GLU A 86 -11.13 -24.85 -8.67
CA GLU A 86 -11.89 -25.79 -9.50
C GLU A 86 -13.40 -25.82 -9.23
#